data_AF-A0A0S9KTN5-F1
#
_entry.id   AF-A0A0S9KTN5-F1
#
_cell.length_a   1.000
_cell.length_b   1.000
_cell.length_c   1.000
_cell.angle_alpha   90.00
_cell.angle_beta   90.00
_cell.angle_gamma   90.00
#
_symmetry.space_group_name_H-M   'P 1'
#
loop_
_entity.id
_entity.type
_entity.pdbx_description
1 polymer ?
#
loop_
_entity_poly.entity_id
_entity_poly.type
_entity_poly.pdbx_seq_one_letter_code
_entity_poly.pdbx_strand_id
1 'polypeptide(L)'
;MGRGTVVAVEASRRLFALRLANGSAWVFSQHSGVPVQLGDLLLGYVDIVGFRLFAHGGGFCRAYREAGPFSQETALRLVCVLQAPVGGASGAGRKEDVDRSLFP
;
A
#
# COMPACT_ATOMS: atom_id res chain seq x y z
N MET A 1 18.42 -12.61 9.32
CA MET A 1 17.32 -11.76 9.84
C MET A 1 17.38 -10.41 9.13
N GLY A 2 16.24 -9.93 8.63
CA GLY A 2 16.08 -8.61 8.01
C GLY A 2 15.44 -7.63 8.99
N ARG A 3 15.88 -6.37 8.93
CA ARG A 3 15.29 -5.24 9.65
C ARG A 3 14.77 -4.23 8.64
N GLY A 4 13.62 -3.65 8.92
CA GLY A 4 13.04 -2.61 8.07
C GLY A 4 12.24 -1.59 8.84
N THR A 5 12.13 -0.40 8.27
CA THR A 5 11.33 0.71 8.80
C THR A 5 10.10 0.90 7.93
N VAL A 6 8.94 1.10 8.54
CA VAL A 6 7.70 1.38 7.83
C VAL A 6 7.73 2.81 7.30
N VAL A 7 7.56 2.97 5.99
CA VAL A 7 7.64 4.27 5.31
C VAL A 7 6.30 4.72 4.70
N ALA A 8 5.30 3.84 4.63
CA ALA A 8 3.91 4.18 4.34
C ALA A 8 2.97 3.09 4.87
N VAL A 9 1.74 3.48 5.19
CA VAL A 9 0.68 2.58 5.66
C VAL A 9 -0.63 2.92 4.94
N GLU A 10 -1.33 1.91 4.46
CA GLU A 10 -2.71 1.96 3.99
C GLU A 10 -3.54 1.09 4.96
N ALA A 11 -4.27 1.75 5.86
CA ALA A 11 -4.90 1.10 6.99
C ALA A 11 -6.10 0.24 6.58
N SER A 12 -6.84 0.60 5.52
CA SER A 12 -8.11 -0.04 5.14
C SER A 12 -7.90 -1.49 4.69
N ARG A 13 -6.80 -1.76 3.98
CA ARG A 13 -6.40 -3.09 3.49
C ARG A 13 -5.25 -3.68 4.30
N ARG A 14 -4.86 -3.01 5.40
CA ARG A 14 -3.73 -3.42 6.27
C ARG A 14 -2.43 -3.60 5.49
N LEU A 15 -2.16 -2.72 4.54
CA LEU A 15 -0.95 -2.75 3.71
C LEU A 15 0.05 -1.72 4.20
N PHE A 16 1.34 -2.01 4.04
CA PHE A 16 2.38 -1.05 4.37
C PHE A 16 3.65 -1.28 3.55
N ALA A 17 4.39 -0.21 3.31
CA ALA A 17 5.70 -0.26 2.67
C ALA A 17 6.78 -0.31 3.74
N LEU A 18 7.67 -1.29 3.63
CA LEU A 18 8.81 -1.49 4.50
C LEU A 18 10.10 -1.21 3.73
N ARG A 19 10.88 -0.25 4.21
CA ARG A 19 12.22 0.05 3.70
C ARG A 19 13.26 -0.74 4.47
N LEU A 20 14.05 -1.55 3.77
CA LEU A 20 15.15 -2.32 4.35
C LEU A 20 16.42 -1.48 4.43
N ALA A 21 17.38 -1.93 5.25
CA ALA A 21 18.66 -1.23 5.44
C ALA A 21 19.50 -1.05 4.16
N ASN A 22 19.28 -1.89 3.14
CA ASN A 22 19.93 -1.77 1.83
C ASN A 22 19.25 -0.75 0.89
N GLY A 23 18.28 0.02 1.39
CA GLY A 23 17.54 1.03 0.62
C GLY A 23 16.39 0.48 -0.22
N SER A 24 16.27 -0.84 -0.37
CA SER A 24 15.14 -1.45 -1.08
C SER A 24 13.85 -1.33 -0.27
N ALA A 25 12.72 -1.22 -0.97
CA ALA A 25 11.41 -1.18 -0.38
C ALA A 25 10.52 -2.33 -0.85
N TRP A 26 9.65 -2.78 0.03
CA TRP A 26 8.78 -3.95 -0.14
C TRP A 26 7.40 -3.65 0.43
N VAL A 27 6.35 -4.23 -0.15
CA VAL A 27 4.99 -4.08 0.37
C VAL A 27 4.55 -5.33 1.11
N PHE A 28 3.97 -5.15 2.28
CA PHE A 28 3.50 -6.20 3.16
C PHE A 28 2.03 -5.99 3.51
N SER A 29 1.33 -7.10 3.75
CA SER A 29 0.02 -7.13 4.40
C SER A 29 0.13 -7.61 5.84
N GLN A 30 -0.47 -6.88 6.77
CA GLN A 30 -0.61 -7.32 8.15
C GLN A 30 -1.83 -8.24 8.29
N HIS A 31 -1.60 -9.42 8.85
CA HIS A 31 -2.66 -10.40 9.11
C HIS A 31 -3.17 -10.33 10.55
N SER A 32 -2.27 -10.10 11.51
CA SER A 32 -2.58 -10.09 12.95
C SER A 32 -1.69 -9.15 13.75
N GLY A 33 -2.00 -8.99 15.04
CA GLY A 33 -1.25 -8.15 15.98
C GLY A 33 -1.69 -6.69 15.98
N VAL A 34 -0.91 -5.86 16.68
CA VAL A 34 -1.17 -4.42 16.83
C VAL A 34 -0.99 -3.72 15.47
N PRO A 35 -1.90 -2.82 15.04
CA PRO A 35 -1.81 -2.14 13.75
C PRO A 35 -0.45 -1.48 13.50
N VAL A 36 0.15 -1.80 12.36
CA VAL A 36 1.43 -1.22 11.93
C VAL A 36 1.28 0.28 11.69
N GLN A 37 2.20 1.07 12.23
CA GLN A 37 2.27 2.53 12.11
C GLN A 37 3.46 2.97 11.27
N LEU A 38 3.36 4.20 10.75
CA LEU A 38 4.47 4.86 10.08
C LEU A 38 5.65 5.02 11.06
N GLY A 39 6.85 4.64 10.63
CA GLY A 39 8.06 4.71 11.45
C GLY A 39 8.34 3.47 12.29
N ASP A 40 7.40 2.51 12.37
CA ASP A 40 7.63 1.26 13.11
C ASP A 40 8.83 0.50 12.55
N LEU A 41 9.60 -0.10 13.47
CA LEU A 41 10.72 -0.97 13.15
C LEU A 41 10.29 -2.42 13.25
N LEU A 42 10.32 -3.14 12.13
CA LEU A 42 9.96 -4.55 12.08
C LEU A 42 11.20 -5.42 11.91
N LEU A 43 11.21 -6.53 12.64
CA LEU A 43 12.23 -7.57 12.57
C LEU A 43 11.62 -8.83 11.98
N GLY A 44 12.30 -9.42 11.01
CA GLY A 44 11.75 -10.56 10.28
C GLY A 44 12.77 -11.35 9.51
N TYR A 45 12.27 -12.28 8.71
CA TYR A 45 13.07 -13.10 7.81
C TYR A 45 12.60 -12.89 6.38
N VAL A 46 13.57 -12.66 5.50
CA VAL A 46 13.39 -12.62 4.05
C VAL A 46 14.13 -13.84 3.52
N ASP A 47 13.37 -14.82 3.05
CA ASP A 47 13.86 -16.02 2.38
C ASP A 47 14.19 -15.72 0.92
N ILE A 48 15.22 -16.41 0.40
CA ILE A 48 15.59 -16.52 -1.01
C ILE A 48 14.48 -17.11 -1.89
N VAL A 49 13.59 -17.94 -1.33
CA VAL A 49 12.39 -18.46 -2.04
C VAL A 49 11.26 -17.42 -2.13
N GLY A 50 11.50 -16.19 -1.71
CA GLY A 50 10.53 -15.09 -1.76
C GLY A 50 9.52 -15.10 -0.62
N PHE A 51 9.59 -16.08 0.30
CA PHE A 51 8.79 -16.10 1.51
C PHE A 51 9.29 -15.05 2.51
N ARG A 52 8.47 -14.05 2.80
CA ARG A 52 8.86 -12.89 3.62
C ARG A 52 7.87 -12.72 4.73
N LEU A 53 8.34 -12.95 5.94
CA LEU A 53 7.54 -12.89 7.14
C LEU A 53 8.22 -11.94 8.14
N PHE A 54 7.46 -10.96 8.61
CA PHE A 54 7.88 -10.05 9.68
C PHE A 54 6.95 -10.20 10.87
N ALA A 55 7.52 -10.16 12.07
CA ALA A 55 6.75 -10.11 13.30
C ALA A 55 6.55 -8.66 13.73
N HIS A 56 5.34 -8.33 14.21
CA HIS A 56 5.02 -7.01 14.75
C HIS A 56 3.96 -7.11 15.84
N GLY A 57 4.23 -6.55 17.03
CA GLY A 57 3.24 -6.45 18.11
C GLY A 57 2.54 -7.77 18.46
N GLY A 58 3.27 -8.89 18.50
CA GLY A 58 2.71 -10.22 18.76
C GLY A 58 1.96 -10.87 17.59
N GLY A 59 1.91 -10.23 16.42
CA GLY A 59 1.34 -10.77 15.19
C GLY A 59 2.37 -10.91 14.06
N PHE A 60 1.88 -11.16 12.85
CA PHE A 60 2.72 -11.35 11.66
C PHE A 60 2.23 -10.62 10.42
N CYS A 61 3.19 -10.30 9.56
CA CYS A 61 3.02 -9.61 8.29
C CYS A 61 3.69 -10.43 7.17
N ARG A 62 3.04 -10.52 6.02
CA ARG A 62 3.53 -11.27 4.85
C ARG A 62 3.69 -10.34 3.65
N ALA A 63 4.67 -10.61 2.78
CA ALA A 63 4.77 -9.85 1.53
C ALA A 63 3.46 -9.93 0.73
N TYR A 64 3.02 -8.78 0.24
CA TYR A 64 1.81 -8.67 -0.57
C TYR A 64 2.15 -9.06 -2.02
N ARG A 65 1.79 -10.29 -2.44
CA ARG A 65 2.17 -10.83 -3.77
C ARG A 65 3.70 -10.82 -3.97
N GLU A 66 4.17 -10.70 -5.21
CA GLU A 66 5.59 -10.52 -5.58
C GLU A 66 6.06 -9.05 -5.42
N ALA A 67 5.52 -8.30 -4.45
CA ALA A 67 5.76 -6.86 -4.34
C ALA A 67 7.17 -6.50 -3.82
N GLY A 68 8.17 -6.66 -4.67
CA GLY A 68 9.50 -6.07 -4.58
C GLY A 68 10.60 -6.93 -5.23
N PRO A 69 11.87 -6.48 -5.16
CA PRO A 69 12.30 -5.23 -4.54
C PRO A 69 11.93 -4.04 -5.42
N PHE A 70 11.46 -2.97 -4.80
CA PHE A 70 11.17 -1.71 -5.48
C PHE A 70 12.09 -0.59 -5.00
N SER A 71 12.14 0.49 -5.78
CA SER A 71 12.57 1.78 -5.26
C SER A 71 11.60 2.26 -4.16
N GLN A 72 12.08 3.11 -3.25
CA GLN A 72 11.23 3.70 -2.23
C GLN A 72 10.02 4.42 -2.85
N GLU A 73 10.21 5.17 -3.93
CA GLU A 73 9.14 5.90 -4.60
C GLU A 73 8.04 4.97 -5.14
N THR A 74 8.42 3.87 -5.80
CA THR A 74 7.46 2.89 -6.34
C THR A 74 6.67 2.22 -5.21
N ALA A 75 7.32 1.84 -4.12
CA ALA A 75 6.64 1.24 -2.97
C ALA A 75 5.65 2.22 -2.30
N LEU A 76 6.04 3.49 -2.16
CA LEU A 76 5.16 4.54 -1.65
C LEU A 76 3.95 4.73 -2.57
N ARG A 77 4.17 4.84 -3.89
CA ARG A 77 3.07 4.97 -4.86
C ARG A 77 2.11 3.78 -4.80
N LEU A 78 2.59 2.55 -4.65
CA LEU A 78 1.72 1.38 -4.52
C LEU A 78 0.83 1.46 -3.28
N VAL A 79 1.37 1.90 -2.15
CA VAL A 79 0.59 2.05 -0.91
C VAL A 79 -0.38 3.24 -1.00
N CYS A 80 0.05 4.37 -1.58
CA CYS A 80 -0.77 5.57 -1.74
C CYS A 80 -1.86 5.44 -2.82
N VAL A 81 -1.61 4.77 -3.95
CA VAL A 81 -2.63 4.52 -4.98
C VAL A 81 -3.76 3.65 -4.42
N LEU A 82 -3.46 2.79 -3.45
CA LEU A 82 -4.48 1.99 -2.74
C LEU A 82 -5.24 2.78 -1.67
N GLN A 83 -4.74 3.95 -1.24
CA GLN A 83 -5.46 4.90 -0.38
C GLN A 83 -6.51 5.71 -1.14
N ALA A 84 -6.45 5.77 -2.48
CA ALA A 84 -7.52 6.39 -3.25
C ALA A 84 -8.81 5.60 -3.02
N PRO A 85 -9.90 6.23 -2.52
CA PRO A 85 -11.16 5.52 -2.39
C PRO A 85 -11.54 5.02 -3.79
N VAL A 86 -11.84 3.72 -3.90
CA VAL A 86 -12.63 3.20 -5.01
C VAL A 86 -14.03 3.79 -4.83
N GLY A 87 -14.17 5.03 -5.27
CA GLY A 87 -15.28 5.93 -4.95
C GLY A 87 -15.19 7.16 -5.84
N GLY A 88 -15.07 6.92 -7.14
CA GLY A 88 -15.05 7.95 -8.18
C GLY A 88 -15.60 7.32 -9.45
N ALA A 89 -16.93 7.23 -9.50
CA ALA A 89 -17.64 6.87 -10.71
C ALA A 89 -17.09 7.70 -11.88
N SER A 90 -16.78 7.02 -12.97
CA SER A 90 -16.53 7.62 -14.27
C SER A 90 -17.83 8.26 -14.77
N GLY A 91 -18.13 9.45 -14.27
CA GLY A 91 -19.15 10.35 -14.81
C GLY A 91 -18.61 11.09 -16.03
N ALA A 92 -18.23 10.35 -17.07
CA ALA A 92 -18.07 10.92 -18.40
C ALA A 92 -19.49 11.16 -18.96
N GLY A 93 -20.04 12.33 -18.64
CA GLY A 93 -21.39 12.71 -19.03
C GLY A 93 -21.63 14.21 -18.93
N ARG A 94 -20.63 15.04 -19.26
CA ARG A 94 -20.88 16.45 -19.61
C ARG A 94 -21.07 16.54 -21.12
N LYS A 95 -22.31 16.35 -21.55
CA LYS A 95 -22.88 17.10 -22.67
C LYS A 95 -24.19 17.66 -22.15
N GLU A 96 -24.12 18.92 -21.76
CA GLU A 96 -25.28 19.72 -21.44
C GLU A 96 -26.10 19.85 -22.72
N ASP A 97 -27.26 19.21 -22.69
CA ASP A 97 -28.32 19.31 -23.69
C ASP A 97 -28.85 20.75 -23.62
N VAL A 98 -28.33 21.63 -24.48
CA VAL A 98 -28.90 22.96 -24.71
C VAL A 98 -29.50 22.96 -26.10
N ASP A 99 -30.70 22.40 -26.20
CA ASP A 99 -31.69 22.89 -27.15
C ASP A 99 -33.09 22.68 -26.58
N ARG A 100 -33.75 23.77 -26.19
CA ARG A 100 -35.15 24.01 -26.54
C ARG A 100 -35.67 25.36 -26.06
N SER A 101 -36.06 26.14 -27.07
CA SER A 101 -37.35 26.84 -27.13
C SER A 101 -37.50 28.14 -26.33
N LEU A 102 -37.13 29.24 -26.99
CA LEU A 102 -37.88 30.49 -26.90
C LEU A 102 -38.58 30.70 -28.26
N PHE A 103 -39.86 30.34 -28.31
CA PHE A 103 -40.87 30.88 -29.23
C PHE A 103 -41.94 31.55 -28.36
N PRO A 104 -42.79 32.46 -28.87
CA PRO A 104 -42.78 33.17 -30.16
C PRO A 104 -42.43 34.67 -30.03
#